data_AF-A0A3A8FX45-F1
#
_entry.id   AF-A0A3A8FX45-F1
#
_cell.length_a   1.000
_cell.length_b   1.000
_cell.length_c   1.000
_cell.angle_alpha   90.00
_cell.angle_beta   90.00
_cell.angle_gamma   90.00
#
_symmetry.space_group_name_H-M   'P 1'
#
loop_
_entity.id
_entity.type
_entity.pdbx_description
1 polymer ?
#
loop_
_entity_poly.entity_id
_entity_poly.type
_entity_poly.pdbx_seq_one_letter_code
_entity_poly.pdbx_strand_id
1 'polypeptide(L)' 'MARHDTQVAVRIPPELHKQLKEKAAKEERSMNYLINKAVELLLNQESAKA' A
#
# COMPACT_ATOMS: atom_id res chain seq x y z
N MET A 1 8.68 22.84 0.40
CA MET A 1 9.46 21.61 0.14
C MET A 1 8.72 20.83 -0.93
N ALA A 2 9.36 20.57 -2.08
CA ALA A 2 8.81 19.64 -3.05
C ALA A 2 8.76 18.24 -2.39
N ARG A 3 7.66 17.52 -2.55
CA ARG A 3 7.64 16.14 -2.06
C ARG A 3 8.58 15.30 -2.94
N HIS A 4 9.31 14.39 -2.31
CA HIS A 4 10.23 13.47 -3.00
C HIS A 4 9.55 12.15 -3.41
N ASP A 5 8.27 11.98 -3.07
CA ASP A 5 7.50 10.79 -3.40
C ASP A 5 6.95 10.85 -4.83
N THR A 6 6.88 9.69 -5.48
CA THR A 6 6.29 9.54 -6.80
C THR A 6 4.81 9.17 -6.66
N GLN A 7 3.92 9.96 -7.26
CA GLN A 7 2.50 9.63 -7.30
C GLN A 7 2.23 8.59 -8.37
N VAL A 8 1.59 7.47 -7.98
CA VAL A 8 1.26 6.36 -8.88
C VAL A 8 -0.26 6.17 -8.94
N ALA A 9 -0.80 6.01 -10.14
CA ALA A 9 -2.19 5.62 -10.36
C ALA A 9 -2.26 4.12 -10.65
N VAL A 10 -2.90 3.35 -9.76
CA VAL A 10 -3.02 1.89 -9.89
C VAL A 10 -4.48 1.50 -10.11
N ARG A 11 -4.71 0.61 -11.06
CA ARG A 11 -6.04 0.00 -11.26
C ARG A 11 -6.19 -1.17 -10.32
N ILE A 12 -7.06 -1.04 -9.32
CA ILE A 12 -7.41 -2.12 -8.41
C ILE A 12 -8.89 -2.49 -8.59
N PRO A 13 -9.23 -3.79 -8.54
CA PRO A 13 -10.62 -4.24 -8.51
C PRO A 13 -11.43 -3.51 -7.42
N PRO A 14 -12.70 -3.17 -7.67
CA PRO A 14 -13.53 -2.43 -6.70
C PRO A 14 -13.64 -3.12 -5.34
N GLU A 15 -13.74 -4.44 -5.33
CA GLU A 15 -13.81 -5.23 -4.09
C GLU A 15 -12.54 -5.13 -3.25
N LEU A 16 -11.36 -5.11 -3.89
CA LEU A 16 -10.09 -4.94 -3.19
C LEU A 16 -9.92 -3.52 -2.66
N HIS A 17 -10.37 -2.51 -3.41
CA HIS A 17 -10.39 -1.13 -2.91
C HIS A 17 -11.29 -0.99 -1.68
N LYS A 18 -12.47 -1.62 -1.68
CA LYS A 18 -13.40 -1.60 -0.54
C LYS A 18 -12.76 -2.22 0.70
N GLN A 19 -12.19 -3.42 0.57
CA GLN A 19 -11.49 -4.10 1.68
C GLN A 19 -10.31 -3.28 2.19
N LEU A 20 -9.53 -2.67 1.30
CA LEU A 20 -8.41 -1.81 1.68
C LEU A 20 -8.88 -0.58 2.48
N LYS A 21 -9.98 0.05 2.07
CA LYS A 21 -10.57 1.20 2.76
C LYS A 21 -11.08 0.82 4.15
N GLU A 22 -11.76 -0.32 4.28
CA GLU A 22 -12.23 -0.83 5.57
C GLU A 22 -11.07 -1.15 6.51
N LYS A 23 -10.00 -1.77 5.99
CA LYS A 23 -8.78 -2.05 6.76
C LYS A 23 -8.07 -0.77 7.21
N ALA A 24 -7.95 0.21 6.32
CA ALA A 24 -7.38 1.52 6.63
C ALA A 24 -8.14 2.21 7.77
N ALA A 25 -9.47 2.18 7.73
CA ALA A 25 -10.32 2.73 8.78
C ALA A 25 -10.14 1.98 10.11
N LYS A 26 -10.11 0.64 10.09
CA LYS A 26 -9.93 -0.19 11.29
C LYS A 26 -8.58 0.01 11.97
N GLU A 27 -7.52 0.25 11.20
CA GLU A 27 -6.16 0.43 11.71
C GLU A 27 -5.82 1.90 12.00
N GLU A 28 -6.76 2.83 11.82
CA GLU A 28 -6.55 4.28 11.92
C GLU A 28 -5.38 4.77 11.05
N ARG A 29 -5.23 4.18 9.85
CA ARG A 29 -4.17 4.49 8.88
C ARG A 29 -4.73 4.97 7.55
N SER A 30 -3.89 5.63 6.76
CA SER A 30 -4.24 5.96 5.38
C SER A 30 -4.08 4.74 4.47
N MET A 31 -4.87 4.69 3.39
CA MET A 31 -4.69 3.63 2.37
C MET A 31 -3.29 3.68 1.74
N ASN A 32 -2.71 4.86 1.56
CA ASN A 32 -1.33 5.02 1.09
C ASN A 32 -0.32 4.34 2.02
N TYR A 33 -0.49 4.47 3.34
CA TYR A 33 0.38 3.80 4.30
C TYR A 33 0.33 2.27 4.13
N LEU A 34 -0.88 1.71 3.99
CA LEU A 34 -1.06 0.27 3.80
C LEU A 34 -0.46 -0.22 2.47
N ILE A 35 -0.61 0.54 1.39
CA ILE A 35 -0.01 0.22 0.09
C ILE A 35 1.52 0.24 0.19
N ASN A 36 2.11 1.29 0.76
CA ASN A 36 3.56 1.37 0.93
C ASN A 36 4.08 0.21 1.79
N LYS A 37 3.37 -0.14 2.86
CA LYS A 37 3.74 -1.29 3.71
C LYS A 37 3.65 -2.61 2.95
N ALA A 38 2.64 -2.80 2.11
CA ALA A 38 2.51 -3.99 1.27
C ALA A 38 3.67 -4.09 0.26
N VAL A 39 4.06 -2.96 -0.35
CA VAL A 39 5.22 -2.90 -1.27
C VAL A 39 6.52 -3.24 -0.54
N GLU A 40 6.76 -2.66 0.65
CA GLU A 40 7.92 -3.00 1.48
C GLU A 40 7.97 -4.50 1.81
N LEU A 41 6.83 -5.08 2.22
CA LEU A 41 6.76 -6.50 2.57
C LEU A 41 7.03 -7.41 1.38
N LEU A 42 6.49 -7.08 0.20
CA LEU A 42 6.71 -7.85 -1.02
C LEU A 42 8.19 -7.88 -1.39
N LEU A 43 8.84 -6.71 -1.45
CA LEU A 43 10.25 -6.60 -1.83
C LEU A 43 11.19 -7.25 -0.81
N ASN A 44 10.87 -7.16 0.49
CA ASN A 44 11.67 -7.79 1.53
C ASN A 44 11.50 -9.32 1.59
N GLN A 45 10.34 -9.84 1.17
CA GLN A 45 10.13 -11.29 1.07
C GLN A 45 10.94 -11.93 -0.06
N GLU A 46 11.20 -11.21 -1.15
CA GLU A 46 12.07 -11.66 -2.24
C GLU A 46 13.53 -11.76 -1.78
N SER A 47 13.99 -10.80 -0.97
CA SER A 47 15.34 -10.79 -0.40
C SER A 47 15.64 -11.93 0.57
N ALA A 48 14.61 -12.49 1.25
CA ALA A 48 14.79 -13.59 2.20
C ALA A 48 14.90 -14.97 1.56
N LYS A 49 14.71 -15.08 0.24
CA LYS A 49 14.81 -16.32 -0.54
C LYS A 49 16.09 -16.41 -1.39
N ALA A 50 17.01 -15.46 -1.22
CA ALA A 50 18.29 -15.40 -1.93
C ALA A 50 19.45 -15.84 -1.03
#